data_AF-A0A3D0XU78-F1
#
_entry.id   AF-A0A3D0XU78-F1
#
_cell.length_a   1.000
_cell.length_b   1.000
_cell.length_c   1.000
_cell.angle_alpha   90.00
_cell.angle_beta   90.00
_cell.angle_gamma   90.00
#
_symmetry.space_group_name_H-M   'P 1'
#
loop_
_entity.id
_entity.type
_entity.pdbx_description
1 polymer ?
#
loop_
_entity_poly.entity_id
_entity_poly.type
_entity_poly.pdbx_seq_one_letter_code
_entity_poly.pdbx_strand_id
1 'polypeptide(L)' 'CPDQGIAPGTKWEDVPDSFVCPECGVGKDSFEPAD' A
#
# COMPACT_ATOMS: atom_id res chain seq x y z
N CYS A 1 -2.78 -12.69 9.09
CA CYS A 1 -3.63 -12.21 8.00
C CYS A 1 -2.77 -11.52 6.93
N PRO A 2 -2.28 -12.20 5.87
CA PRO A 2 -1.57 -11.61 4.74
C PRO A 2 -2.51 -10.81 3.80
N ASP A 3 -3.52 -10.14 4.36
CA ASP A 3 -4.83 -9.98 3.72
C ASP A 3 -5.00 -8.75 2.83
N GLN A 4 -3.95 -7.95 2.61
CA GLN A 4 -4.00 -6.86 1.63
C GLN A 4 -3.53 -7.29 0.23
N GLY A 5 -3.11 -8.55 0.04
CA GLY A 5 -2.68 -9.06 -1.27
C GLY A 5 -1.38 -8.43 -1.81
N ILE A 6 -0.67 -7.67 -0.97
CA ILE A 6 0.61 -7.05 -1.31
C ILE A 6 1.71 -7.91 -0.71
N ALA A 7 2.45 -8.61 -1.57
CA ALA A 7 3.60 -9.38 -1.15
C ALA A 7 4.72 -8.44 -0.66
N PRO A 8 5.53 -8.86 0.32
CA PRO A 8 6.73 -8.12 0.70
C PRO A 8 7.68 -8.04 -0.51
N GLY A 9 8.07 -6.83 -0.91
CA GLY A 9 8.88 -6.58 -2.10
C GLY A 9 8.09 -6.20 -3.36
N THR A 10 6.75 -6.15 -3.30
CA THR A 10 5.94 -5.51 -4.35
C THR A 10 6.30 -4.03 -4.43
N LYS A 11 6.62 -3.55 -5.63
CA LYS A 11 6.88 -2.13 -5.87
C LYS A 11 5.60 -1.34 -5.59
N TRP A 12 5.76 -0.09 -5.16
CA TRP A 12 4.62 0.81 -4.95
C TRP A 12 3.74 0.98 -6.20
N GLU A 13 4.33 0.88 -7.40
CA GLU A 13 3.61 0.93 -8.68
C GLU A 13 2.65 -0.27 -8.86
N ASP A 14 3.04 -1.47 -8.41
CA ASP A 14 2.25 -2.71 -8.49
C ASP A 14 1.20 -2.84 -7.37
N VAL A 15 1.20 -1.91 -6.41
CA VAL A 15 0.20 -1.87 -5.34
C VAL A 15 -1.15 -1.42 -5.92
N PRO A 16 -2.26 -2.13 -5.67
CA PRO A 16 -3.57 -1.71 -6.17
C PRO A 16 -3.99 -0.35 -5.59
N ASP A 17 -4.73 0.44 -6.36
CA ASP A 17 -5.25 1.74 -5.91
C ASP A 17 -6.25 1.62 -4.75
N SER A 18 -6.81 0.43 -4.54
CA SER A 18 -7.64 0.09 -3.37
C SER A 18 -6.82 -0.22 -2.12
N PHE A 19 -5.49 -0.03 -2.15
CA PHE A 19 -4.66 -0.19 -0.97
C PHE A 19 -5.06 0.82 0.10
N VAL A 20 -5.22 0.31 1.32
CA VAL A 20 -5.55 1.10 2.49
C VAL A 20 -4.59 0.73 3.60
N CYS A 21 -3.87 1.71 4.12
CA CYS A 21 -2.93 1.49 5.20
C CYS A 21 -3.64 0.86 6.40
N PRO A 22 -3.21 -0.32 6.89
CA PRO A 22 -3.85 -0.95 8.04
C PRO A 22 -3.59 -0.20 9.35
N GLU A 23 -2.58 0.68 9.38
CA GLU A 23 -2.23 1.46 10.57
C GLU A 23 -3.03 2.76 10.67
N CYS A 24 -3.14 3.51 9.55
CA CYS A 24 -3.78 4.82 9.55
C CYS A 24 -5.06 4.92 8.71
N GLY A 25 -5.42 3.87 7.95
CA GLY A 25 -6.64 3.83 7.14
C GLY A 25 -6.61 4.71 5.89
N VAL A 26 -5.45 5.26 5.52
CA VAL A 26 -5.31 6.13 4.35
C VAL A 26 -5.08 5.31 3.07
N GLY A 27 -5.61 5.82 1.96
CA GLY A 27 -5.45 5.20 0.64
C GLY A 27 -4.04 5.38 0.07
N LYS A 28 -3.75 4.68 -1.03
CA LYS A 28 -2.49 4.79 -1.80
C LYS A 28 -2.15 6.24 -2.20
N ASP A 29 -3.18 7.08 -2.37
CA ASP A 29 -3.07 8.51 -2.69
C ASP A 29 -2.36 9.36 -1.63
N SER A 30 -2.38 8.92 -0.37
CA SER A 30 -1.80 9.65 0.76
C SER A 30 -0.35 9.26 1.04
N PHE A 31 0.25 8.43 0.18
CA PHE A 31 1.64 8.03 0.27
C PHE A 31 2.45 8.72 -0.81
N GLU A 32 3.50 9.43 -0.38
CA GLU A 32 4.50 9.99 -1.26
C GLU A 32 5.78 9.13 -1.19
N PRO A 33 6.55 9.04 -2.29
CA PRO A 33 7.87 8.41 -2.22
C PRO A 33 8.72 9.18 -1.20
N ALA A 34 9.08 8.51 -0.10
CA ALA A 34 10.09 9.02 0.80
C ALA A 34 11.45 8.80 0.13
N ASP A 35 12.09 9.89 -0.30
CA ASP A 35 13.50 9.91 -0.71
C ASP A 35 14.44 9.36 0.38
#